data_AF-A0AAU5N7H7-F1
#
_entry.id   AF-A0AAU5N7H7-F1
#
_cell.length_a   1.000
_cell.length_b   1.000
_cell.length_c   1.000
_cell.angle_alpha   90.00
_cell.angle_beta   90.00
_cell.angle_gamma   90.00
#
_symmetry.space_group_name_H-M   'P 1'
#
loop_
_entity.id
_entity.type
_entity.pdbx_description
1 polymer ?
#
loop_
_entity_poly.entity_id
_entity_poly.type
_entity_poly.pdbx_seq_one_letter_code
_entity_poly.pdbx_strand_id
1 'polypeptide(L)'
;MGGEEERGFEPATGDGPSDPGQVRGRAASVRSAFAGLLQIRRLTNGGAAPESVPAPWELHRPVRAVALALEAAGLPASAVGPSGDRTEKGYRVAAGSSPGTVRVEWLGPSGSGAAYEEESELARCAAALRELGWSALLYRGPRGRRFLEVEPPAGGRRPDGR
;
A
#
# COMPACT_ATOMS: atom_id res chain seq x y z
N MET A 1 -3.10 34.38 8.61
CA MET A 1 -3.33 33.60 7.38
C MET A 1 -2.40 32.41 7.45
N GLY A 2 -2.94 31.25 7.85
CA GLY A 2 -2.14 30.08 8.21
C GLY A 2 -1.52 29.45 6.97
N GLY A 3 -0.23 29.14 7.06
CA GLY A 3 0.44 28.29 6.09
C GLY A 3 -0.20 26.91 6.11
N GLU A 4 -1.05 26.63 5.14
CA GLU A 4 -1.16 25.30 4.58
C GLU A 4 0.16 25.06 3.83
N GLU A 5 1.22 24.76 4.60
CA GLU A 5 2.40 24.13 4.04
C GLU A 5 1.92 22.95 3.21
N GLU A 6 2.25 23.00 1.94
CA GLU A 6 1.91 22.10 0.85
C GLU A 6 2.18 20.64 1.26
N ARG A 7 1.25 20.04 2.02
CA ARG A 7 1.35 18.66 2.45
C ARG A 7 1.20 17.82 1.19
N GLY A 8 2.30 17.22 0.75
CA GLY A 8 2.32 16.31 -0.38
C GLY A 8 1.26 15.23 -0.25
N PHE A 9 0.83 14.67 -1.39
CA PHE A 9 -0.20 13.63 -1.42
C PHE A 9 0.15 12.46 -0.49
N GLU A 10 -0.76 12.10 0.41
CA GLU A 10 -0.64 10.94 1.29
C GLU A 10 -1.67 9.85 0.89
N PRO A 11 -1.21 8.65 0.50
CA PRO A 11 -2.08 7.53 0.17
C PRO A 11 -2.77 6.96 1.41
N ALA A 12 -3.97 6.39 1.27
CA ALA A 12 -4.67 5.81 2.40
C ALA A 12 -3.99 4.51 2.82
N THR A 13 -3.58 4.43 4.08
CA THR A 13 -2.96 3.23 4.67
C THR A 13 -3.97 2.30 5.32
N GLY A 14 -5.23 2.69 5.41
CA GLY A 14 -6.26 1.92 6.11
C GLY A 14 -6.41 2.25 7.61
N ASP A 15 -5.48 3.04 8.18
CA ASP A 15 -5.50 3.49 9.58
C ASP A 15 -6.00 4.95 9.73
N GLY A 16 -6.41 5.58 8.63
CA GLY A 16 -6.97 6.94 8.62
C GLY A 16 -8.49 6.97 8.88
N PRO A 17 -9.06 8.18 9.08
CA PRO A 17 -10.50 8.35 9.21
C PRO A 17 -11.22 7.99 7.90
N SER A 18 -12.47 7.54 8.01
CA SER A 18 -13.36 7.49 6.84
C SER A 18 -13.73 8.94 6.47
N ASP A 19 -13.43 9.37 5.25
CA ASP A 19 -13.78 10.70 4.76
C ASP A 19 -14.62 10.58 3.47
N PRO A 20 -15.96 10.55 3.61
CA PRO A 20 -16.88 10.56 2.48
C PRO A 20 -16.75 11.82 1.60
N GLY A 21 -16.26 12.93 2.15
CA GLY A 21 -16.03 14.18 1.43
C GLY A 21 -14.81 14.09 0.51
N GLN A 22 -13.78 13.34 0.91
CA GLN A 22 -12.56 13.13 0.15
C GLN A 22 -12.79 12.32 -1.14
N VAL A 23 -13.84 11.49 -1.18
CA VAL A 23 -14.18 10.67 -2.36
C VAL A 23 -14.28 11.53 -3.64
N ARG A 24 -14.80 12.76 -3.53
CA ARG A 24 -14.81 13.73 -4.62
C ARG A 24 -13.40 14.25 -4.88
N GLY A 25 -12.76 13.70 -5.90
CA GLY A 25 -11.43 14.13 -6.35
C GLY A 25 -10.29 13.19 -5.93
N ARG A 26 -10.47 12.36 -4.89
CA ARG A 26 -9.45 11.38 -4.47
C ARG A 26 -8.94 10.54 -5.63
N ALA A 27 -9.84 10.02 -6.46
CA ALA A 27 -9.46 9.21 -7.62
C ALA A 27 -8.55 9.98 -8.61
N ALA A 28 -8.80 11.28 -8.82
CA ALA A 28 -7.95 12.11 -9.68
C ALA A 28 -6.59 12.39 -9.03
N SER A 29 -6.56 12.66 -7.73
CA SER A 29 -5.33 12.84 -6.96
C SER A 29 -4.48 11.57 -6.94
N VAL A 30 -5.08 10.41 -6.70
CA VAL A 30 -4.42 9.09 -6.74
C VAL A 30 -3.84 8.84 -8.13
N ARG A 31 -4.62 9.04 -9.20
CA ARG A 31 -4.12 8.88 -10.57
C ARG A 31 -2.93 9.79 -10.86
N SER A 32 -2.99 11.05 -10.41
CA SER A 32 -1.90 12.02 -10.63
C SER A 32 -0.65 11.64 -9.85
N ALA A 33 -0.80 11.25 -8.57
CA ALA A 33 0.31 10.80 -7.73
C ALA A 33 0.96 9.52 -8.28
N PHE A 34 0.14 8.57 -8.74
CA PHE A 34 0.61 7.32 -9.32
C PHE A 34 1.28 7.51 -10.68
N ALA A 35 0.75 8.39 -11.54
CA ALA A 35 1.41 8.75 -12.79
C ALA A 35 2.79 9.40 -12.53
N GLY A 36 2.90 10.24 -11.50
CA GLY A 36 4.16 10.80 -11.04
C GLY A 36 5.14 9.73 -10.56
N LEU A 37 4.67 8.75 -9.76
CA LEU A 37 5.47 7.60 -9.33
C LEU A 37 6.07 6.85 -10.53
N LEU A 38 5.24 6.50 -11.52
CA LEU A 38 5.70 5.79 -12.72
C LEU A 38 6.67 6.63 -13.55
N GLN A 39 6.45 7.95 -13.65
CA GLN A 39 7.42 8.84 -14.30
C GLN A 39 8.77 8.85 -13.60
N ILE A 40 8.80 8.86 -12.27
CA ILE A 40 10.06 8.78 -11.54
C ILE A 40 10.74 7.44 -11.81
N ARG A 41 10.00 6.32 -11.74
CA ARG A 41 10.53 4.99 -12.10
C ARG A 41 11.17 4.98 -13.49
N ARG A 42 10.48 5.53 -14.51
CA ARG A 42 11.04 5.66 -15.89
C ARG A 42 12.38 6.39 -15.94
N LEU A 43 12.54 7.44 -15.12
CA LEU A 43 13.73 8.28 -15.12
C LEU A 43 14.87 7.72 -14.26
N THR A 44 14.55 7.00 -13.18
CA THR A 44 15.54 6.54 -12.20
C THR A 44 15.93 5.08 -12.34
N ASN A 45 15.06 4.26 -12.91
CA ASN A 45 15.34 2.84 -13.12
C ASN A 45 15.94 2.63 -14.51
N GLY A 46 16.91 1.73 -14.61
CA GLY A 46 17.44 1.27 -15.89
C GLY A 46 16.65 0.08 -16.46
N GLY A 47 17.01 -0.34 -17.67
CA GLY A 47 16.49 -1.55 -18.31
C GLY A 47 15.27 -1.33 -19.21
N ALA A 48 14.74 -2.44 -19.75
CA ALA A 48 13.70 -2.43 -20.78
C ALA A 48 12.28 -2.15 -20.24
N ALA A 49 12.06 -2.31 -18.93
CA ALA A 49 10.76 -2.09 -18.27
C ALA A 49 10.97 -1.33 -16.94
N PRO A 50 11.39 -0.06 -16.98
CA PRO A 50 11.76 0.68 -15.77
C PRO A 50 10.59 0.88 -14.80
N GLU A 51 9.36 0.88 -15.29
CA GLU A 51 8.14 1.01 -14.46
C GLU A 51 7.78 -0.25 -13.68
N SER A 52 8.24 -1.43 -14.12
CA SER A 52 7.86 -2.71 -13.51
C SER A 52 8.69 -3.07 -12.28
N VAL A 53 9.57 -2.19 -11.82
CA VAL A 53 10.38 -2.37 -10.61
C VAL A 53 10.29 -1.14 -9.72
N PRO A 54 10.17 -1.31 -8.38
CA PRO A 54 10.23 -0.19 -7.46
C PRO A 54 11.57 0.57 -7.57
N ALA A 55 11.50 1.89 -7.62
CA ALA A 55 12.68 2.75 -7.61
C ALA A 55 13.36 2.78 -6.23
N PRO A 56 14.68 3.08 -6.15
CA PRO A 56 15.41 3.05 -4.88
C PRO A 56 14.81 3.88 -3.74
N TRP A 57 14.18 5.01 -4.06
CA TRP A 57 13.54 5.88 -3.07
C TRP A 57 12.22 5.30 -2.53
N GLU A 58 11.51 4.47 -3.31
CA GLU A 58 10.31 3.77 -2.83
C GLU A 58 10.66 2.80 -1.71
N LEU A 59 11.85 2.19 -1.80
CA LEU A 59 12.38 1.27 -0.78
C LEU A 59 12.66 1.96 0.55
N HIS A 60 12.84 3.29 0.56
CA HIS A 60 13.00 4.07 1.79
C HIS A 60 11.66 4.48 2.41
N ARG A 61 10.55 4.37 1.66
CA ARG A 61 9.18 4.67 2.13
C ARG A 61 8.19 3.61 1.66
N PRO A 62 8.42 2.32 1.99
CA PRO A 62 7.71 1.22 1.34
C PRO A 62 6.23 1.18 1.71
N VAL A 63 5.84 1.55 2.94
CA VAL A 63 4.42 1.66 3.34
C VAL A 63 3.66 2.63 2.43
N ARG A 64 4.25 3.80 2.17
CA ARG A 64 3.65 4.82 1.30
C ARG A 64 3.54 4.32 -0.15
N ALA A 65 4.59 3.67 -0.67
CA ALA A 65 4.59 3.15 -2.03
C ALA A 65 3.54 2.04 -2.21
N VAL A 66 3.46 1.09 -1.28
CA VAL A 66 2.47 0.00 -1.27
C VAL A 66 1.05 0.54 -1.13
N ALA A 67 0.80 1.50 -0.23
CA ALA A 67 -0.50 2.12 -0.08
C ALA A 67 -0.95 2.83 -1.38
N LEU A 68 -0.07 3.61 -2.01
CA LEU A 68 -0.38 4.28 -3.29
C LEU A 68 -0.68 3.28 -4.41
N ALA A 69 0.06 2.17 -4.48
CA ALA A 69 -0.18 1.12 -5.46
C ALA A 69 -1.55 0.46 -5.31
N LEU A 70 -1.94 0.10 -4.08
CA LEU A 70 -3.25 -0.51 -3.81
C LEU A 70 -4.41 0.46 -4.09
N GLU A 71 -4.23 1.72 -3.70
CA GLU A 71 -5.22 2.77 -3.94
C GLU A 71 -5.39 3.07 -5.43
N ALA A 72 -4.28 3.09 -6.20
CA ALA A 72 -4.29 3.26 -7.65
C ALA A 72 -4.93 2.06 -8.38
N ALA A 73 -4.83 0.84 -7.80
CA ALA A 73 -5.54 -0.35 -8.26
C ALA A 73 -7.05 -0.34 -7.90
N GLY A 74 -7.53 0.69 -7.20
CA GLY A 74 -8.93 0.83 -6.82
C GLY A 74 -9.37 -0.11 -5.69
N LEU A 75 -8.43 -0.66 -4.94
CA LEU A 75 -8.73 -1.47 -3.76
C LEU A 75 -9.16 -0.53 -2.61
N PRO A 76 -10.19 -0.87 -1.82
CA PRO A 76 -10.63 0.00 -0.73
C PRO A 76 -9.66 -0.10 0.44
N ALA A 77 -9.28 1.05 0.99
CA ALA A 77 -8.60 1.11 2.28
C ALA A 77 -9.61 0.88 3.41
N SER A 78 -9.19 0.24 4.50
CA SER A 78 -9.96 0.25 5.74
C SER A 78 -10.01 1.67 6.32
N ALA A 79 -10.80 1.87 7.36
CA ALA A 79 -10.86 3.14 8.07
C ALA A 79 -11.12 2.91 9.55
N VAL A 80 -10.72 3.87 10.37
CA VAL A 80 -11.02 3.92 11.80
C VAL A 80 -11.91 5.11 12.14
N GLY A 81 -12.83 4.89 13.06
CA GLY A 81 -13.63 5.96 13.64
C GLY A 81 -12.88 6.70 14.76
N PRO A 82 -13.47 7.75 15.34
CA PRO A 82 -12.87 8.50 16.46
C PRO A 82 -12.57 7.64 17.70
N SER A 83 -13.29 6.53 17.89
CA SER A 83 -13.06 5.55 18.96
C SER A 83 -11.91 4.57 18.67
N GLY A 84 -11.33 4.60 17.47
CA GLY A 84 -10.33 3.63 17.00
C GLY A 84 -10.94 2.34 16.43
N ASP A 85 -12.26 2.16 16.52
CA ASP A 85 -12.94 1.01 15.91
C ASP A 85 -12.93 1.10 14.39
N ARG A 86 -12.84 -0.06 13.72
CA ARG A 86 -12.90 -0.12 12.27
C ARG A 86 -14.30 0.24 11.79
N THR A 87 -14.38 1.15 10.83
CA THR A 87 -15.64 1.62 10.23
C THR A 87 -15.85 1.12 8.81
N GLU A 88 -14.76 0.81 8.09
CA GLU A 88 -14.81 0.33 6.70
C GLU A 88 -14.00 -0.96 6.51
N LYS A 89 -14.49 -1.82 5.62
CA LYS A 89 -13.74 -2.98 5.14
C LYS A 89 -12.70 -2.53 4.12
N GLY A 90 -11.48 -3.04 4.24
CA GLY A 90 -10.46 -2.77 3.26
C GLY A 90 -9.07 -3.21 3.68
N TYR A 91 -8.10 -2.87 2.85
CA TYR A 91 -6.72 -3.13 3.16
C TYR A 91 -6.25 -2.23 4.31
N ARG A 92 -5.32 -2.74 5.10
CA ARG A 92 -4.49 -1.95 6.01
C ARG A 92 -3.03 -2.21 5.66
N VAL A 93 -2.25 -1.16 5.45
CA VAL A 93 -0.82 -1.19 5.15
C VAL A 93 -0.06 -0.65 6.35
N ALA A 94 0.87 -1.45 6.87
CA ALA A 94 1.75 -1.06 7.97
C ALA A 94 3.17 -1.54 7.74
N ALA A 95 4.13 -1.04 8.52
CA ALA A 95 5.46 -1.61 8.53
C ALA A 95 5.40 -3.11 8.90
N GLY A 96 6.18 -3.92 8.20
CA GLY A 96 6.32 -5.34 8.49
C GLY A 96 7.26 -5.61 9.66
N SER A 97 7.46 -6.89 9.96
CA SER A 97 8.32 -7.33 11.08
C SER A 97 9.81 -7.10 10.82
N SER A 98 10.22 -7.02 9.55
CA SER A 98 11.59 -6.81 9.11
C SER A 98 11.77 -5.40 8.52
N PRO A 99 12.95 -4.76 8.65
CA PRO A 99 13.21 -3.47 8.03
C PRO A 99 12.96 -3.49 6.52
N GLY A 100 12.18 -2.52 6.02
CA GLY A 100 11.86 -2.40 4.60
C GLY A 100 10.73 -3.31 4.11
N THR A 101 10.21 -4.22 4.95
CA THR A 101 9.02 -5.01 4.60
C THR A 101 7.73 -4.30 5.02
N VAL A 102 6.64 -4.66 4.37
CA VAL A 102 5.33 -4.06 4.58
C VAL A 102 4.32 -5.18 4.84
N ARG A 103 3.50 -5.00 5.87
CA ARG A 103 2.39 -5.90 6.19
C ARG A 103 1.11 -5.34 5.59
N VAL A 104 0.42 -6.14 4.78
CA VAL A 104 -0.93 -5.82 4.28
C VAL A 104 -1.94 -6.79 4.89
N GLU A 105 -2.96 -6.24 5.52
CA GLU A 105 -4.04 -6.99 6.17
C GLU A 105 -5.38 -6.62 5.52
N TRP A 106 -6.39 -7.49 5.63
CA TRP A 106 -7.76 -7.15 5.27
C TRP A 106 -8.62 -7.06 6.52
N LEU A 107 -9.01 -5.85 6.88
CA LEU A 107 -9.68 -5.53 8.13
C LEU A 107 -11.05 -4.92 7.85
N GLY A 108 -11.88 -4.89 8.89
CA GLY A 108 -13.19 -4.24 8.82
C GLY A 108 -13.89 -4.24 10.18
N PRO A 109 -15.08 -3.62 10.26
CA PRO A 109 -15.90 -3.60 11.46
C PRO A 109 -16.19 -5.01 11.98
N SER A 110 -16.40 -5.14 13.29
CA SER A 110 -16.89 -6.39 13.89
C SER A 110 -18.20 -6.84 13.22
N GLY A 111 -18.27 -8.10 12.81
CA GLY A 111 -19.45 -8.65 12.12
C GLY A 111 -19.57 -8.31 10.62
N SER A 112 -18.65 -7.51 10.05
CA SER A 112 -18.70 -7.11 8.62
C SER A 112 -18.41 -8.23 7.61
N GLY A 113 -17.96 -9.40 8.09
CA GLY A 113 -17.54 -10.51 7.26
C GLY A 113 -16.13 -10.39 6.67
N ALA A 114 -15.35 -9.35 7.01
CA ALA A 114 -13.99 -9.16 6.50
C ALA A 114 -13.08 -10.40 6.70
N ALA A 115 -13.30 -11.18 7.76
CA ALA A 115 -12.58 -12.44 7.99
C ALA A 115 -12.76 -13.48 6.87
N TYR A 116 -13.95 -13.54 6.28
CA TYR A 116 -14.30 -14.51 5.23
C TYR A 116 -13.79 -14.06 3.86
N GLU A 117 -13.69 -12.75 3.63
CA GLU A 117 -13.20 -12.14 2.38
C GLU A 117 -11.67 -12.00 2.34
N GLU A 118 -11.01 -12.11 3.49
CA GLU A 118 -9.57 -11.83 3.66
C GLU A 118 -8.70 -12.58 2.63
N GLU A 119 -8.98 -13.85 2.35
CA GLU A 119 -8.16 -14.60 1.39
C GLU A 119 -8.31 -14.09 -0.04
N SER A 120 -9.54 -13.85 -0.50
CA SER A 120 -9.79 -13.35 -1.86
C SER A 120 -9.30 -11.92 -2.05
N GLU A 121 -9.49 -11.07 -1.05
CA GLU A 121 -9.10 -9.65 -1.14
C GLU A 121 -7.58 -9.47 -1.00
N LEU A 122 -6.92 -10.25 -0.13
CA LEU A 122 -5.45 -10.26 -0.11
C LEU A 122 -4.85 -10.83 -1.40
N ALA A 123 -5.51 -11.79 -2.08
CA ALA A 123 -5.06 -12.25 -3.38
C ALA A 123 -5.12 -11.12 -4.43
N ARG A 124 -6.15 -10.27 -4.41
CA ARG A 124 -6.26 -9.08 -5.27
C ARG A 124 -5.17 -8.05 -4.96
N CYS A 125 -4.91 -7.78 -3.68
CA CYS A 125 -3.81 -6.92 -3.24
C CYS A 125 -2.46 -7.44 -3.76
N ALA A 126 -2.20 -8.75 -3.62
CA ALA A 126 -0.96 -9.37 -4.07
C ALA A 126 -0.77 -9.27 -5.59
N ALA A 127 -1.84 -9.46 -6.38
CA ALA A 127 -1.78 -9.32 -7.83
C ALA A 127 -1.36 -7.90 -8.26
N ALA A 128 -2.03 -6.87 -7.72
CA ALA A 128 -1.73 -5.47 -8.02
C ALA A 128 -0.29 -5.09 -7.65
N LEU A 129 0.22 -5.61 -6.53
CA LEU A 129 1.60 -5.33 -6.08
C LEU A 129 2.65 -6.03 -6.95
N ARG A 130 2.38 -7.27 -7.37
CA ARG A 130 3.29 -8.04 -8.24
C ARG A 130 3.42 -7.43 -9.63
N GLU A 131 2.35 -6.88 -10.18
CA GLU A 131 2.40 -6.12 -11.45
C GLU A 131 3.37 -4.93 -11.39
N LEU A 132 3.60 -4.39 -10.19
CA LEU A 132 4.51 -3.27 -9.94
C LEU A 132 5.89 -3.70 -9.43
N GLY A 133 6.19 -5.00 -9.49
CA GLY A 133 7.49 -5.57 -9.14
C GLY A 133 7.74 -5.80 -7.66
N TRP A 134 6.71 -5.71 -6.81
CA TRP A 134 6.84 -6.10 -5.41
C TRP A 134 6.70 -7.62 -5.25
N SER A 135 7.48 -8.20 -4.34
CA SER A 135 7.19 -9.53 -3.82
C SER A 135 6.04 -9.41 -2.82
N ALA A 136 5.02 -10.25 -2.92
CA ALA A 136 3.89 -10.27 -2.00
C ALA A 136 3.55 -11.72 -1.67
N LEU A 137 3.78 -12.13 -0.42
CA LEU A 137 3.62 -13.50 0.06
C LEU A 137 2.54 -13.58 1.12
N LEU A 138 1.61 -14.52 0.98
CA LEU A 138 0.51 -14.73 1.90
C LEU A 138 0.98 -15.59 3.09
N TYR A 139 0.80 -15.07 4.29
CA TYR A 139 1.10 -15.76 5.54
C TYR A 139 -0.15 -15.91 6.40
N ARG A 140 -0.08 -16.86 7.35
CA ARG A 140 -1.05 -17.00 8.44
C ARG A 140 -0.41 -16.53 9.73
N GLY A 141 -1.04 -15.55 10.36
CA GLY A 141 -0.66 -14.97 11.64
C GLY A 141 -1.49 -15.52 12.81
N PRO A 142 -1.39 -14.86 13.97
CA PRO A 142 -2.13 -15.24 15.17
C PRO A 142 -3.64 -15.35 14.92
N ARG A 143 -4.28 -16.28 15.63
CA ARG A 143 -5.74 -16.53 15.52
C ARG A 143 -6.20 -16.91 14.10
N GLY A 144 -5.29 -17.42 13.26
CA GLY A 144 -5.60 -17.88 11.91
C GLY A 144 -5.85 -16.76 10.89
N ARG A 145 -5.56 -15.49 11.25
CA ARG A 145 -5.69 -14.34 10.36
C ARG A 145 -4.61 -14.35 9.29
N ARG A 146 -4.97 -14.12 8.05
CA ARG A 146 -4.04 -14.01 6.93
C ARG A 146 -3.54 -12.59 6.77
N PHE A 147 -2.35 -12.45 6.22
CA PHE A 147 -1.78 -11.17 5.84
C PHE A 147 -0.79 -11.37 4.71
N LEU A 148 -0.51 -10.33 3.93
CA LEU A 148 0.62 -10.32 3.02
C LEU A 148 1.83 -9.73 3.73
N GLU A 149 2.98 -10.38 3.58
CA GLU A 149 4.27 -9.72 3.71
C GLU A 149 4.72 -9.29 2.31
N VAL A 150 4.98 -8.00 2.18
CA VAL A 150 5.37 -7.35 0.94
C VAL A 150 6.81 -6.91 1.07
N GLU A 151 7.64 -7.33 0.14
CA GLU A 151 9.08 -7.12 0.15
C GLU A 151 9.53 -6.49 -1.17
N PRO A 152 10.65 -5.74 -1.16
CA PRO A 152 11.34 -5.35 -2.38
C PRO A 152 11.61 -6.56 -3.28
N PRO A 153 11.72 -6.39 -4.61
CA PRO A 153 12.08 -7.49 -5.50
C PRO A 153 13.41 -8.13 -5.07
N ALA A 154 13.46 -9.46 -5.12
CA ALA A 154 14.68 -10.23 -4.87
C ALA A 154 15.72 -9.85 -5.94
N GLY A 155 16.68 -9.01 -5.55
CA GLY A 155 17.66 -8.39 -6.45
C GLY A 155 18.20 -7.04 -5.94
N GLY A 156 17.51 -6.42 -4.97
CA GLY A 156 17.94 -5.18 -4.31
C GLY A 156 18.79 -5.35 -3.05
N ARG A 157 19.30 -6.56 -2.74
CA ARG A 157 20.35 -6.67 -1.72
C ARG A 157 21.55 -5.89 -2.26
N ARG A 158 21.93 -4.80 -1.58
CA ARG A 158 23.16 -4.06 -1.89
C ARG A 158 24.28 -5.06 -2.18
N PRO A 159 25.15 -4.84 -3.18
CA PRO A 159 26.43 -5.54 -3.18
C PRO A 159 27.06 -5.22 -1.82
N ASP A 160 27.28 -6.25 -1.00
CA ASP A 160 27.96 -6.09 0.28
C ASP A 160 29.27 -5.37 0.01
N GLY A 161 29.39 -4.17 0.58
CA GLY A 161 30.56 -3.31 0.43
C GLY A 161 31.77 -4.03 0.98
N ARG A 162 32.72 -4.30 0.10
CA ARG A 162 34.08 -4.72 0.43
C ARG A 162 34.94 -3.51 0.74
#